data_AF-A0A2W6BGI1-F1
#
_entry.id   AF-A0A2W6BGI1-F1
#
_cell.length_a   1.000
_cell.length_b   1.000
_cell.length_c   1.000
_cell.angle_alpha   90.00
_cell.angle_beta   90.00
_cell.angle_gamma   90.00
#
_symmetry.space_group_name_H-M   'P 1'
#
loop_
_entity.id
_entity.type
_entity.pdbx_description
1 polymer ?
#
loop_
_entity_poly.entity_id
_entity_poly.type
_entity_poly.pdbx_seq_one_letter_code
_entity_poly.pdbx_strand_id
1 'polypeptide(L)'
;MPHQGLQLASSWRSFASVPSLKYENLLPFHPTMSTQNVNSMCGLVALLSLRGPRLNEPAVVTFSPVVVHYGTLCNIMARKEHFTLRLAPDTIRRLVQLAERQGQAKTALAERYLQEGVRMAEHPGIVFRDGPSGRRPGIAGRGLDVWEVVETVDNEGGDTMAAAEYLSISPQAVVTAVGYYLDYKDEVDRWIQRNEEIAQEAETAWRRSQDVLTA
;
A
#
# COMPACT_ATOMS: atom_id res chain seq x y z
N MET A 1 -21.06 -5.98 32.80
CA MET A 1 -20.28 -5.03 31.97
C MET A 1 -20.30 -5.59 30.55
N PRO A 2 -21.13 -5.08 29.62
CA PRO A 2 -21.15 -5.65 28.27
C PRO A 2 -20.06 -4.98 27.43
N HIS A 3 -19.18 -5.80 26.87
CA HIS A 3 -18.21 -5.43 25.85
C HIS A 3 -18.95 -4.93 24.61
N GLN A 4 -18.68 -3.69 24.20
CA GLN A 4 -19.17 -3.15 22.93
C GLN A 4 -18.44 -3.88 21.79
N GLY A 5 -19.23 -4.42 20.87
CA GLY A 5 -18.74 -5.08 19.67
C GLY A 5 -18.02 -4.10 18.75
N LEU A 6 -16.91 -4.55 18.20
CA LEU A 6 -16.19 -3.95 17.09
C LEU A 6 -17.12 -3.84 15.87
N GLN A 7 -17.76 -2.69 15.74
CA GLN A 7 -18.20 -2.16 14.46
C GLN A 7 -17.40 -0.88 14.25
N LEU A 8 -16.50 -0.85 13.27
CA LEU A 8 -16.16 0.36 12.50
C LEU A 8 -15.34 -0.07 11.27
N ALA A 9 -16.02 -0.69 10.31
CA ALA A 9 -15.57 -0.63 8.93
C ALA A 9 -15.79 0.81 8.41
N SER A 10 -14.80 1.33 7.70
CA SER A 10 -14.81 2.55 6.88
C SER A 10 -14.62 3.92 7.57
N SER A 11 -13.36 4.33 7.79
CA SER A 11 -13.03 5.74 8.05
C SER A 11 -11.88 6.31 7.19
N TRP A 12 -11.13 5.51 6.44
CA TRP A 12 -10.04 6.01 5.58
C TRP A 12 -10.47 7.00 4.47
N ARG A 13 -11.77 7.08 4.12
CA ARG A 13 -12.28 8.04 3.11
C ARG A 13 -12.19 9.50 3.56
N SER A 14 -12.11 9.79 4.87
CA SER A 14 -12.04 11.17 5.36
C SER A 14 -10.62 11.76 5.31
N PHE A 15 -9.58 10.94 5.27
CA PHE A 15 -8.19 11.42 5.27
C PHE A 15 -7.74 11.99 3.91
N ALA A 16 -8.37 11.56 2.80
CA ALA A 16 -8.08 12.07 1.46
C ALA A 16 -8.51 13.55 1.23
N SER A 17 -9.08 14.23 2.25
CA SER A 17 -9.46 15.64 2.20
C SER A 17 -8.59 16.56 3.09
N VAL A 18 -7.46 16.10 3.62
CA VAL A 18 -6.53 17.00 4.31
C VAL A 18 -5.82 17.88 3.27
N PRO A 19 -5.95 19.22 3.31
CA PRO A 19 -5.22 20.09 2.41
C PRO A 19 -3.74 19.98 2.72
N SER A 20 -2.93 19.79 1.68
CA SER A 20 -1.47 19.78 1.72
C SER A 20 -0.90 20.81 2.70
N LEU A 21 -0.47 20.37 3.87
CA LEU A 21 0.33 21.20 4.76
C LEU A 21 1.68 21.38 4.09
N LYS A 22 1.90 22.61 3.63
CA LYS A 22 3.14 23.08 3.03
C LYS A 22 4.27 22.88 4.04
N TYR A 23 5.20 21.98 3.71
CA TYR A 23 6.53 22.00 4.31
C TYR A 23 7.33 23.13 3.65
N GLU A 24 7.05 24.36 4.08
CA GLU A 24 7.86 25.53 3.76
C GLU A 24 8.69 25.89 5.01
N ASN A 25 10.01 25.88 4.83
CA ASN A 25 11.09 26.32 5.74
C ASN A 25 11.81 25.25 6.58
N LEU A 26 12.88 24.68 6.00
CA LEU A 26 14.23 24.76 6.59
C LEU A 26 15.32 24.29 5.58
N LEU A 27 15.99 25.29 4.99
CA LEU A 27 17.35 25.35 4.41
C LEU A 27 17.68 24.73 3.04
N PRO A 28 18.63 25.34 2.29
CA PRO A 28 18.61 25.36 0.84
C PRO A 28 19.56 24.31 0.26
N PHE A 29 19.01 23.39 -0.51
CA PHE A 29 19.80 22.63 -1.49
C PHE A 29 19.10 22.81 -2.83
N HIS A 30 19.69 23.60 -3.71
CA HIS A 30 19.22 23.76 -5.08
C HIS A 30 19.78 22.61 -5.93
N PRO A 31 18.93 21.69 -6.44
CA PRO A 31 19.18 21.06 -7.71
C PRO A 31 18.38 21.81 -8.78
N THR A 32 19.09 22.27 -9.81
CA THR A 32 18.54 22.75 -11.07
C THR A 32 17.52 21.76 -11.62
N MET A 33 16.23 22.14 -11.64
CA MET A 33 15.19 21.40 -12.34
C MET A 33 15.42 21.48 -13.86
N SER A 34 15.73 20.34 -14.46
CA SER A 34 15.45 20.06 -15.86
C SER A 34 13.98 19.67 -15.97
N THR A 35 13.21 20.45 -16.71
CA THR A 35 11.82 20.17 -17.12
C THR A 35 11.73 18.86 -17.90
N GLN A 36 11.02 17.88 -17.34
CA GLN A 36 10.32 16.73 -17.96
C GLN A 36 9.86 15.89 -16.75
N ASN A 37 8.59 15.57 -16.48
CA ASN A 37 7.51 15.18 -17.36
C ASN A 37 6.22 15.20 -16.53
N VAL A 38 5.29 16.10 -16.86
CA VAL A 38 3.92 16.10 -16.34
C VAL A 38 3.11 15.21 -17.27
N ASN A 39 2.74 14.01 -16.84
CA ASN A 39 1.75 13.19 -17.54
C ASN A 39 1.17 12.13 -16.61
N SER A 40 0.03 12.44 -15.96
CA SER A 40 -1.00 11.45 -15.65
C SER A 40 -2.28 12.13 -15.18
N MET A 41 -3.07 12.65 -16.12
CA MET A 41 -4.51 12.81 -15.96
C MET A 41 -5.20 12.57 -17.30
N CYS A 42 -5.55 11.30 -17.55
CA CYS A 42 -6.58 10.93 -18.51
C CYS A 42 -7.95 11.18 -17.88
N GLY A 43 -8.37 12.45 -17.82
CA GLY A 43 -9.75 12.83 -17.54
C GLY A 43 -10.46 13.09 -18.86
N LEU A 44 -11.20 12.09 -19.36
CA LEU A 44 -11.99 12.26 -20.58
C LEU A 44 -13.16 13.23 -20.29
N VAL A 45 -13.11 14.39 -20.93
CA VAL A 45 -14.16 15.41 -20.89
C VAL A 45 -15.34 14.94 -21.74
N ALA A 46 -16.47 14.65 -21.10
CA ALA A 46 -17.76 14.54 -21.77
C ALA A 46 -18.49 15.89 -21.66
N LEU A 47 -18.31 16.76 -22.66
CA LEU A 47 -19.03 18.03 -22.76
C LEU A 47 -20.45 17.76 -23.28
N LEU A 48 -21.44 17.68 -22.39
CA LEU A 48 -22.86 17.69 -22.75
C LEU A 48 -23.24 19.12 -23.17
N SER A 49 -23.14 19.40 -24.48
CA SER A 49 -23.69 20.61 -25.10
C SER A 49 -25.21 20.49 -25.21
N LEU A 50 -25.94 21.06 -24.27
CA LEU A 50 -27.40 21.26 -24.38
C LEU A 50 -27.67 22.49 -25.25
N ARG A 51 -27.75 22.30 -26.57
CA ARG A 51 -28.37 23.26 -27.50
C ARG A 51 -29.69 22.67 -27.97
N GLY A 52 -30.81 23.23 -27.49
CA GLY A 52 -32.15 22.80 -27.86
C GLY A 52 -32.45 23.01 -29.35
N PRO A 53 -33.00 22.02 -30.08
CA PRO A 53 -33.42 22.19 -31.46
C PRO A 53 -34.79 22.89 -31.56
N ARG A 54 -34.90 23.85 -32.48
CA ARG A 54 -36.18 24.39 -32.98
C ARG A 54 -36.93 23.29 -33.75
N LEU A 55 -38.25 23.37 -33.69
CA LEU A 55 -39.19 22.45 -34.30
C LEU A 55 -38.97 22.31 -35.82
N ASN A 56 -39.05 21.05 -36.28
CA ASN A 56 -39.35 20.60 -37.64
C ASN A 56 -38.19 20.13 -38.55
N GLU A 57 -37.56 18.99 -38.23
CA GLU A 57 -36.91 18.09 -39.21
C GLU A 57 -37.01 16.61 -38.74
N PRO A 58 -37.30 15.62 -39.60
CA PRO A 58 -37.34 14.21 -39.21
C PRO A 58 -35.92 13.64 -39.06
N ALA A 59 -35.56 13.24 -37.84
CA ALA A 59 -34.27 12.65 -37.51
C ALA A 59 -34.10 11.25 -38.14
N VAL A 60 -33.16 11.12 -39.07
CA VAL A 60 -32.64 9.82 -39.51
C VAL A 60 -31.46 9.46 -38.59
N VAL A 61 -31.67 8.54 -37.67
CA VAL A 61 -30.62 8.06 -36.75
C VAL A 61 -29.83 6.95 -37.45
N THR A 62 -28.68 7.30 -38.03
CA THR A 62 -27.70 6.31 -38.51
C THR A 62 -26.81 5.87 -37.34
N PHE A 63 -27.03 4.65 -36.85
CA PHE A 63 -26.16 3.99 -35.87
C PHE A 63 -24.91 3.46 -36.57
N SER A 64 -23.73 4.01 -36.26
CA SER A 64 -22.45 3.41 -36.65
C SER A 64 -21.88 2.65 -35.45
N PRO A 65 -21.71 1.32 -35.51
CA PRO A 65 -21.11 0.59 -34.40
C PRO A 65 -19.59 0.84 -34.38
N VAL A 66 -19.10 1.54 -33.37
CA VAL A 66 -17.67 1.54 -33.04
C VAL A 66 -17.37 0.24 -32.30
N VAL A 67 -16.73 -0.71 -32.98
CA VAL A 67 -16.21 -1.94 -32.37
C VAL A 67 -14.99 -1.56 -31.53
N VAL A 68 -15.20 -1.34 -30.23
CA VAL A 68 -14.11 -1.16 -29.26
C VAL A 68 -13.40 -2.50 -29.10
N HIS A 69 -12.16 -2.59 -29.59
CA HIS A 69 -11.31 -3.76 -29.39
C HIS A 69 -10.90 -3.85 -27.91
N TYR A 70 -11.63 -4.64 -27.12
CA TYR A 70 -11.27 -5.01 -25.74
C TYR A 70 -10.04 -5.95 -25.65
N GLY A 71 -9.37 -6.25 -26.76
CA GLY A 71 -8.33 -7.29 -26.85
C GLY A 71 -6.90 -6.87 -26.52
N THR A 72 -6.60 -5.59 -26.32
CA THR A 72 -5.20 -5.11 -26.25
C THR A 72 -4.74 -4.66 -24.85
N LEU A 73 -5.64 -4.54 -23.87
CA LEU A 73 -5.27 -4.08 -22.52
C LEU A 73 -4.75 -5.20 -21.59
N CYS A 74 -5.00 -6.47 -21.89
CA CYS A 74 -4.57 -7.58 -21.03
C CYS A 74 -3.05 -7.85 -21.05
N ASN A 75 -2.25 -7.19 -21.90
CA ASN A 75 -0.83 -7.56 -22.10
C ASN A 75 0.19 -6.53 -21.55
N ILE A 76 -0.25 -5.46 -20.89
CA ILE A 76 0.63 -4.38 -20.39
C ILE A 76 0.97 -4.57 -18.89
N MET A 77 0.23 -5.39 -18.16
CA MET A 77 0.20 -5.36 -16.68
C MET A 77 1.29 -6.14 -15.93
N ALA A 78 2.24 -6.82 -16.60
CA ALA A 78 3.32 -7.53 -15.89
C ALA A 78 4.57 -7.85 -16.74
N ARG A 79 4.97 -6.96 -17.65
CA ARG A 79 6.22 -7.21 -18.40
C ARG A 79 7.41 -6.97 -17.47
N LYS A 80 8.17 -8.02 -17.18
CA LYS A 80 9.49 -7.88 -16.54
C LYS A 80 10.47 -7.33 -17.56
N GLU A 81 11.11 -6.22 -17.24
CA GLU A 81 12.20 -5.68 -18.02
C GLU A 81 13.52 -6.35 -17.62
N HIS A 82 14.39 -6.56 -18.60
CA HIS A 82 15.71 -7.11 -18.35
C HIS A 82 16.71 -5.97 -18.17
N PHE A 83 17.59 -6.11 -17.19
CA PHE A 83 18.77 -5.26 -17.05
C PHE A 83 19.97 -6.12 -16.65
N THR A 84 21.17 -5.72 -17.08
CA THR A 84 22.39 -6.47 -16.83
C THR A 84 23.11 -5.90 -15.61
N LEU A 85 23.39 -6.75 -14.62
CA LEU A 85 24.15 -6.38 -13.43
C LEU A 85 25.39 -7.28 -13.30
N ARG A 86 26.54 -6.68 -13.02
CA ARG A 86 27.76 -7.41 -12.65
C ARG A 86 27.86 -7.45 -11.13
N LEU A 87 27.77 -8.64 -10.57
CA LEU A 87 27.85 -8.87 -9.13
C LEU A 87 29.17 -9.54 -8.78
N ALA A 88 29.70 -9.24 -7.59
CA ALA A 88 30.85 -9.97 -7.07
C ALA A 88 30.53 -11.46 -6.92
N PRO A 89 31.47 -12.38 -7.20
CA PRO A 89 31.23 -13.82 -7.08
C PRO A 89 30.74 -14.25 -5.69
N ASP A 90 31.23 -13.59 -4.63
CA ASP A 90 30.81 -13.86 -3.25
C ASP A 90 29.34 -13.48 -3.01
N THR A 91 28.88 -12.34 -3.56
CA THR A 91 27.48 -11.91 -3.49
C THR A 91 26.56 -12.93 -4.15
N ILE A 92 26.92 -13.41 -5.34
CA ILE A 92 26.14 -14.46 -6.04
C ILE A 92 26.07 -15.73 -5.19
N ARG A 93 27.21 -16.16 -4.62
CA ARG A 93 27.26 -17.35 -3.77
C ARG A 93 26.35 -17.23 -2.55
N ARG A 94 26.41 -16.11 -1.84
CA ARG A 94 25.56 -15.85 -0.66
C ARG A 94 24.07 -15.80 -1.02
N LEU A 95 23.73 -15.14 -2.13
CA LEU A 95 22.36 -15.06 -2.61
C LEU A 95 21.80 -16.45 -2.93
N VAL A 96 22.57 -17.29 -3.65
CA VAL A 96 22.16 -18.67 -3.98
C VAL A 96 21.94 -19.50 -2.72
N GLN A 97 22.88 -19.47 -1.77
CA GLN A 97 22.74 -20.20 -0.51
C GLN A 97 21.51 -19.75 0.29
N LEU A 98 21.21 -18.46 0.29
CA LEU A 98 20.04 -17.93 0.99
C LEU A 98 18.74 -18.34 0.29
N ALA A 99 18.72 -18.30 -1.05
CA ALA A 99 17.58 -18.73 -1.85
C ALA A 99 17.27 -20.21 -1.60
N GLU A 100 18.28 -21.08 -1.58
CA GLU A 100 18.14 -22.50 -1.27
C GLU A 100 17.57 -22.73 0.13
N ARG A 101 18.08 -22.03 1.15
CA ARG A 101 17.58 -22.12 2.53
C ARG A 101 16.12 -21.68 2.66
N GLN A 102 15.68 -20.74 1.83
CA GLN A 102 14.32 -20.21 1.84
C GLN A 102 13.39 -20.95 0.85
N GLY A 103 13.88 -21.95 0.10
CA GLY A 103 13.11 -22.65 -0.93
C GLY A 103 12.67 -21.73 -2.08
N GLN A 104 13.42 -20.67 -2.37
CA GLN A 104 13.10 -19.67 -3.39
C GLN A 104 14.03 -19.77 -4.60
N ALA A 105 13.56 -19.31 -5.76
CA ALA A 105 14.42 -19.13 -6.92
C ALA A 105 15.38 -17.95 -6.68
N LYS A 106 16.66 -18.11 -7.04
CA LYS A 106 17.70 -17.07 -6.90
C LYS A 106 17.29 -15.70 -7.48
N THR A 107 16.61 -15.72 -8.63
CA THR A 107 16.17 -14.52 -9.34
C THR A 107 15.00 -13.84 -8.63
N ALA A 108 14.07 -14.63 -8.08
CA ALA A 108 12.97 -14.11 -7.27
C ALA A 108 13.49 -13.47 -5.97
N LEU A 109 14.48 -14.09 -5.32
CA LEU A 109 15.12 -13.51 -4.15
C LEU A 109 15.85 -12.20 -4.48
N ALA A 110 16.60 -12.17 -5.59
CA ALA A 110 17.29 -10.97 -6.05
C ALA A 110 16.32 -9.83 -6.34
N GLU A 111 15.27 -10.10 -7.11
CA GLU A 111 14.24 -9.13 -7.46
C GLU A 111 13.57 -8.57 -6.21
N ARG A 112 13.20 -9.43 -5.26
CA ARG A 112 12.64 -9.00 -3.98
C ARG A 112 13.58 -8.08 -3.22
N TYR A 113 14.86 -8.44 -3.09
CA TYR A 113 15.83 -7.60 -2.38
C TYR A 113 16.10 -6.27 -3.07
N LEU A 114 16.03 -6.21 -4.39
CA LEU A 114 16.12 -4.95 -5.12
C LEU A 114 14.90 -4.07 -4.84
N GLN A 115 13.69 -4.64 -4.90
CA GLN A 115 12.45 -3.92 -4.58
C GLN A 115 12.48 -3.39 -3.14
N GLU A 116 12.82 -4.25 -2.18
CA GLU A 116 12.95 -3.87 -0.78
C GLU A 116 14.03 -2.80 -0.56
N GLY A 117 15.16 -2.90 -1.27
CA GLY A 117 16.25 -1.92 -1.21
C GLY A 117 15.82 -0.52 -1.65
N VAL A 118 15.06 -0.42 -2.75
CA VAL A 118 14.50 0.85 -3.21
C VAL A 118 13.53 1.42 -2.18
N ARG A 119 12.62 0.58 -1.66
CA ARG A 119 11.63 0.98 -0.65
C ARG A 119 12.25 1.49 0.65
N MET A 120 13.33 0.86 1.11
CA MET A 120 14.07 1.32 2.29
C MET A 120 14.80 2.65 2.04
N ALA A 121 15.20 2.92 0.79
CA ALA A 121 15.79 4.21 0.42
C ALA A 121 14.72 5.32 0.35
N GLU A 122 13.51 5.01 -0.14
CA GLU A 122 12.36 5.91 -0.18
C GLU A 122 11.82 6.23 1.23
N HIS A 123 11.84 5.25 2.13
CA HIS A 123 11.32 5.37 3.49
C HIS A 123 12.39 5.04 4.55
N PRO A 124 13.30 5.98 4.88
CA PRO A 124 14.29 5.78 5.92
C PRO A 124 13.64 5.42 7.26
N GLY A 125 14.07 4.30 7.85
CA GLY A 125 13.51 3.75 9.09
C GLY A 125 12.60 2.53 8.88
N ILE A 126 12.24 2.22 7.63
CA ILE A 126 11.59 0.95 7.27
C ILE A 126 12.63 -0.14 7.05
N VAL A 127 12.32 -1.34 7.52
CA VAL A 127 13.08 -2.57 7.29
C VAL A 127 12.14 -3.72 6.93
N PHE A 128 12.63 -4.71 6.19
CA PHE A 128 11.87 -5.92 5.87
C PHE A 128 12.33 -7.10 6.69
N ARG A 129 11.41 -7.74 7.40
CA ARG A 129 11.68 -8.84 8.32
C ARG A 129 10.83 -10.05 7.99
N ASP A 130 11.40 -11.23 8.22
CA ASP A 130 10.66 -12.48 8.13
C ASP A 130 9.85 -12.68 9.42
N GLY A 131 8.61 -13.15 9.28
CA GLY A 131 7.74 -13.52 10.38
C GLY A 131 6.94 -14.80 10.06
N PRO A 132 6.23 -15.37 11.04
CA PRO A 132 5.48 -16.63 10.86
C PRO A 132 4.46 -16.56 9.72
N SER A 133 3.83 -15.40 9.55
CA SER A 133 2.83 -15.16 8.51
C SER A 133 3.43 -14.71 7.17
N GLY A 134 4.75 -14.59 7.09
CA GLY A 134 5.48 -14.13 5.91
C GLY A 134 6.38 -12.93 6.19
N ARG A 135 7.07 -12.48 5.13
CA ARG A 135 7.97 -11.33 5.15
C ARG A 135 7.17 -10.04 5.05
N ARG A 136 7.48 -9.07 5.91
CA ARG A 136 6.67 -7.85 6.10
C ARG A 136 7.54 -6.62 6.39
N PRO A 137 7.04 -5.42 6.07
CA PRO A 137 7.69 -4.18 6.44
C PRO A 137 7.47 -3.86 7.92
N GLY A 138 8.50 -3.32 8.55
CA GLY A 138 8.44 -2.89 9.93
C GLY A 138 9.41 -1.77 10.26
N ILE A 139 9.28 -1.27 11.48
CA ILE A 139 10.05 -0.15 12.00
C ILE A 139 11.39 -0.65 12.53
N ALA A 140 12.47 -0.03 12.06
CA ALA A 140 13.83 -0.35 12.48
C ALA A 140 13.97 -0.22 14.00
N GLY A 141 14.54 -1.25 14.66
CA GLY A 141 14.88 -1.22 16.08
C GLY A 141 13.72 -1.26 17.07
N ARG A 142 12.46 -1.39 16.62
CA ARG A 142 11.28 -1.40 17.50
C ARG A 142 10.55 -2.74 17.59
N GLY A 143 10.78 -3.65 16.64
CA GLY A 143 10.05 -4.92 16.56
C GLY A 143 8.62 -4.79 16.02
N LEU A 144 8.10 -3.57 15.88
CA LEU A 144 6.78 -3.28 15.32
C LEU A 144 6.78 -3.33 13.80
N ASP A 145 5.72 -3.87 13.23
CA ASP A 145 5.44 -3.87 11.79
C ASP A 145 4.64 -2.64 11.38
N VAL A 146 4.69 -2.27 10.10
CA VAL A 146 3.99 -1.07 9.61
C VAL A 146 2.48 -1.19 9.78
N TRP A 147 1.93 -2.39 9.55
CA TRP A 147 0.49 -2.63 9.68
C TRP A 147 -0.01 -2.40 11.11
N GLU A 148 0.76 -2.80 12.14
CA GLU A 148 0.42 -2.58 13.56
C GLU A 148 0.35 -1.09 13.88
N VAL A 149 1.30 -0.31 13.34
CA VAL A 149 1.33 1.15 13.54
C VAL A 149 0.13 1.81 12.86
N VAL A 150 -0.17 1.43 11.62
CA VAL A 150 -1.27 2.00 10.83
C VAL A 150 -2.62 1.67 11.44
N GLU A 151 -2.82 0.42 11.87
CA GLU A 151 -4.03 -0.02 12.57
C GLU A 151 -4.22 0.76 13.89
N THR A 152 -3.14 0.97 14.65
CA THR A 152 -3.20 1.77 15.88
C THR A 152 -3.59 3.22 15.58
N VAL A 153 -3.02 3.82 14.53
CA VAL A 153 -3.41 5.19 14.12
C VAL A 153 -4.90 5.27 13.78
N ASP A 154 -5.46 4.27 13.09
CA ASP A 154 -6.90 4.22 12.78
C ASP A 154 -7.75 4.09 14.05
N ASN A 155 -7.33 3.21 14.98
CA ASN A 155 -7.99 3.00 16.27
C ASN A 155 -8.01 4.26 17.14
N GLU A 156 -6.98 5.10 17.05
CA GLU A 156 -6.90 6.41 17.70
C GLU A 156 -7.56 7.54 16.87
N GLY A 157 -8.38 7.20 15.87
CA GLY A 157 -9.13 8.17 15.07
C GLY A 157 -8.26 9.02 14.14
N GLY A 158 -7.09 8.52 13.76
CA GLY A 158 -6.10 9.22 12.95
C GLY A 158 -5.09 10.06 13.74
N ASP A 159 -5.13 10.03 15.08
CA ASP A 159 -4.18 10.77 15.90
C ASP A 159 -2.81 10.06 15.98
N THR A 160 -1.85 10.59 15.23
CA THR A 160 -0.48 10.06 15.20
C THR A 160 0.28 10.22 16.51
N MET A 161 -0.05 11.23 17.32
CA MET A 161 0.60 11.45 18.61
C MET A 161 0.09 10.47 19.66
N ALA A 162 -1.24 10.26 19.70
CA ALA A 162 -1.85 9.24 20.57
C ALA A 162 -1.32 7.84 20.21
N ALA A 163 -1.24 7.49 18.92
CA ALA A 163 -0.68 6.22 18.48
C ALA A 163 0.81 6.06 18.86
N ALA A 164 1.61 7.13 18.77
CA ALA A 164 3.00 7.12 19.18
C ALA A 164 3.15 6.85 20.68
N GLU A 165 2.31 7.49 21.49
CA GLU A 165 2.25 7.28 22.95
C GLU A 165 1.84 5.84 23.28
N TYR A 166 0.75 5.35 22.69
CA TYR A 166 0.26 3.98 22.89
C TYR A 166 1.32 2.93 22.56
N LEU A 167 2.00 3.06 21.42
CA LEU A 167 3.04 2.13 20.96
C LEU A 167 4.41 2.38 21.62
N SER A 168 4.56 3.43 22.43
CA SER A 168 5.83 3.84 23.02
C SER A 168 6.96 4.02 22.00
N ILE A 169 6.62 4.56 20.81
CA ILE A 169 7.58 4.89 19.74
C ILE A 169 7.66 6.39 19.51
N SER A 170 8.68 6.83 18.76
CA SER A 170 8.78 8.25 18.42
C SER A 170 7.67 8.65 17.44
N PRO A 171 7.13 9.89 17.52
CA PRO A 171 6.19 10.40 16.52
C PRO A 171 6.74 10.32 15.09
N GLN A 172 8.06 10.54 14.93
CA GLN A 172 8.76 10.37 13.66
C GLN A 172 8.57 8.96 13.08
N ALA A 173 8.61 7.91 13.90
CA ALA A 173 8.44 6.53 13.43
C ALA A 173 7.01 6.27 12.95
N VAL A 174 6.01 6.87 13.61
CA VAL A 174 4.61 6.83 13.14
C VAL A 174 4.48 7.53 11.80
N VAL A 175 5.06 8.73 11.64
CA VAL A 175 5.07 9.46 10.37
C VAL A 175 5.75 8.65 9.26
N THR A 176 6.88 7.99 9.54
CA THR A 176 7.53 7.10 8.57
C THR A 176 6.62 5.93 8.17
N ALA A 177 5.94 5.30 9.12
CA ALA A 177 5.02 4.19 8.87
C ALA A 177 3.82 4.63 8.01
N VAL A 178 3.23 5.78 8.33
CA VAL A 178 2.13 6.39 7.57
C VAL A 178 2.61 6.78 6.16
N GLY A 179 3.81 7.34 6.01
CA GLY A 179 4.38 7.64 4.69
C GLY A 179 4.51 6.39 3.83
N TYR A 180 5.04 5.29 4.39
CA TYR A 180 5.10 4.01 3.71
C TYR A 180 3.70 3.47 3.34
N TYR A 181 2.73 3.63 4.24
CA TYR A 181 1.36 3.21 3.99
C TYR A 181 0.74 3.93 2.80
N LEU A 182 0.99 5.23 2.64
CA LEU A 182 0.43 6.00 1.53
C LEU A 182 0.95 5.51 0.16
N ASP A 183 2.22 5.11 0.08
CA ASP A 183 2.82 4.62 -1.16
C ASP A 183 2.53 3.13 -1.43
N TYR A 184 2.25 2.35 -0.37
CA TYR A 184 2.07 0.90 -0.44
C TYR A 184 0.78 0.41 0.23
N LYS A 185 -0.31 1.19 0.10
CA LYS A 185 -1.59 0.98 0.80
C LYS A 185 -2.15 -0.44 0.65
N ASP A 186 -2.24 -0.94 -0.58
CA ASP A 186 -2.81 -2.27 -0.85
C ASP A 186 -2.05 -3.40 -0.14
N GLU A 187 -0.73 -3.26 0.04
CA GLU A 187 0.06 -4.26 0.76
C GLU A 187 -0.27 -4.27 2.25
N VAL A 188 -0.32 -3.09 2.86
CA VAL A 188 -0.56 -2.94 4.30
C VAL A 188 -2.01 -3.28 4.63
N ASP A 189 -2.98 -2.86 3.82
CA ASP A 189 -4.40 -3.19 4.00
C ASP A 189 -4.60 -4.72 3.97
N ARG A 190 -3.89 -5.46 3.10
CA ARG A 190 -3.94 -6.93 3.09
C ARG A 190 -3.39 -7.56 4.37
N TRP A 191 -2.41 -6.93 5.02
CA TRP A 191 -1.90 -7.41 6.30
C TRP A 191 -2.89 -7.17 7.43
N ILE A 192 -3.47 -5.97 7.49
CA ILE A 192 -4.52 -5.63 8.46
C ILE A 192 -5.67 -6.63 8.33
N GLN A 193 -6.23 -6.79 7.13
CA GLN A 193 -7.33 -7.71 6.88
C GLN A 193 -7.00 -9.16 7.30
N ARG A 194 -5.82 -9.67 6.93
CA ARG A 194 -5.42 -11.04 7.29
C ARG A 194 -5.31 -11.22 8.80
N ASN A 195 -4.80 -10.22 9.53
CA ASN A 195 -4.68 -10.31 10.98
C ASN A 195 -6.06 -10.21 11.67
N GLU A 196 -6.97 -9.40 11.16
CA GLU A 196 -8.37 -9.35 11.62
C GLU A 196 -9.06 -10.72 11.47
N GLU A 197 -8.89 -11.38 10.32
CA GLU A 197 -9.43 -12.72 10.07
C GLU A 197 -8.89 -13.75 11.09
N ILE A 198 -7.57 -13.74 11.33
CA ILE A 198 -6.93 -14.61 12.32
C ILE A 198 -7.44 -14.33 13.74
N ALA A 199 -7.60 -13.06 14.10
CA ALA A 199 -8.09 -12.66 15.42
C ALA A 199 -9.54 -13.13 15.66
N GLN A 200 -10.40 -12.99 14.64
CA GLN A 200 -11.78 -13.46 14.70
C GLN A 200 -11.85 -14.99 14.83
N GLU A 201 -11.05 -15.73 14.06
CA GLU A 201 -10.97 -17.18 14.17
C GLU A 201 -10.54 -17.62 15.58
N ALA A 202 -9.50 -16.99 16.12
CA ALA A 202 -9.01 -17.27 17.48
C ALA A 202 -10.08 -16.99 18.55
N GLU A 203 -10.82 -15.88 18.43
CA GLU A 203 -11.91 -15.56 19.33
C GLU A 203 -13.03 -16.60 19.27
N THR A 204 -13.44 -17.03 18.07
CA THR A 204 -14.48 -18.06 17.94
C THR A 204 -14.04 -19.40 18.53
N ALA A 205 -12.78 -19.78 18.34
CA ALA A 205 -12.22 -21.00 18.92
C ALA A 205 -12.17 -20.93 20.46
N TRP A 206 -11.77 -19.78 21.01
CA TRP A 206 -11.73 -19.55 22.44
C TRP A 206 -13.13 -19.61 23.07
N ARG A 207 -14.12 -18.95 22.46
CA ARG A 207 -15.52 -18.98 22.93
C ARG A 207 -16.08 -20.41 22.97
N ARG A 208 -15.89 -21.20 21.90
CA ARG A 208 -16.29 -22.62 21.86
C ARG A 208 -15.67 -23.44 23.00
N SER A 209 -14.42 -23.12 23.36
CA SER A 209 -13.71 -23.83 24.43
C SER A 209 -14.29 -23.48 25.81
N GLN A 210 -14.68 -22.21 26.03
CA GLN A 210 -15.32 -21.76 27.26
C GLN A 210 -16.71 -22.39 27.45
N ASP A 211 -17.50 -22.48 26.39
CA ASP A 211 -18.83 -23.09 26.42
C ASP A 211 -18.77 -24.57 26.83
N VAL A 212 -17.75 -25.30 26.37
CA VAL A 212 -17.52 -26.71 26.75
C VAL A 212 -17.06 -26.85 28.21
N LEU A 213 -16.26 -25.91 28.72
CA LEU A 213 -15.75 -25.96 30.10
C LEU A 213 -16.77 -25.49 31.15
N THR A 214 -17.81 -24.78 30.73
CA THR A 214 -18.83 -24.20 31.61
C THR A 214 -20.18 -24.92 31.55
N ALA A 215 -20.35 -25.90 30.65
CA ALA A 215 -21.51 -26.78 30.53
C ALA A 215 -21.37 -28.07 31.36
#